data_AF-A0A354CVW7-F1
#
_entry.id   AF-A0A354CVW7-F1
#
_cell.length_a   1.000
_cell.length_b   1.000
_cell.length_c   1.000
_cell.angle_alpha   90.00
_cell.angle_beta   90.00
_cell.angle_gamma   90.00
#
_symmetry.space_group_name_H-M   'P 1'
#
loop_
_entity.id
_entity.type
_entity.pdbx_description
1 polymer ?
#
loop_
_entity_poly.entity_id
_entity_poly.type
_entity_poly.pdbx_seq_one_letter_code
_entity_poly.pdbx_strand_id
1 'polypeptide(L)' 'MKEGMYTNYEELPLFLNAEILAKVLGVSVSSSYELMHEKDFPAIRIGSRLVVPKEKLQHWIDEKTRK' A
#
# COMPACT_ATOMS: atom_id res chain seq x y z
N MET A 1 -17.80 -8.27 -5.56
CA MET A 1 -16.76 -7.25 -5.40
C MET A 1 -16.84 -6.82 -3.95
N LYS A 2 -15.83 -7.12 -3.11
CA LYS A 2 -15.87 -6.66 -1.71
C LYS A 2 -15.48 -5.20 -1.71
N GLU A 3 -16.45 -4.35 -1.38
CA GLU A 3 -16.26 -2.92 -1.13
C GLU A 3 -15.02 -2.73 -0.22
N GLY A 4 -14.14 -1.82 -0.63
CA GLY A 4 -12.99 -1.45 0.18
C GLY A 4 -13.49 -0.93 1.52
N MET A 5 -13.05 -1.56 2.61
CA MET A 5 -13.43 -1.21 3.99
C MET A 5 -12.98 0.21 4.42
N TYR A 6 -12.39 0.97 3.50
CA TYR A 6 -11.81 2.29 3.72
C TYR A 6 -12.30 3.21 2.61
N THR A 7 -13.07 4.22 2.98
CA THR A 7 -13.56 5.24 2.02
C THR A 7 -12.68 6.48 2.00
N ASN A 8 -11.90 6.70 3.06
CA ASN A 8 -11.06 7.89 3.23
C ASN A 8 -9.66 7.53 3.79
N TYR A 9 -8.66 8.35 3.48
CA TYR A 9 -7.28 8.17 3.94
C TYR A 9 -7.11 8.23 5.47
N GLU A 10 -8.01 8.94 6.16
CA GLU A 10 -7.97 9.10 7.62
C GLU A 10 -8.26 7.79 8.36
N GLU A 11 -9.08 6.92 7.76
CA GLU A 11 -9.46 5.62 8.32
C GLU A 11 -8.39 4.55 8.07
N LEU A 12 -7.37 4.84 7.25
CA LEU A 12 -6.31 3.89 6.98
C LEU A 12 -5.41 3.71 8.20
N PRO A 13 -5.04 2.45 8.51
CA PRO A 13 -4.03 2.19 9.53
C PRO A 13 -2.71 2.86 9.16
N LEU A 14 -1.93 3.22 10.18
CA LEU A 14 -0.60 3.84 9.98
C LEU A 14 0.31 2.99 9.07
N PHE A 15 0.14 1.66 9.12
CA PHE A 15 0.89 0.71 8.32
C PHE A 15 -0.08 -0.24 7.59
N LEU A 16 0.13 -0.38 6.29
CA LEU A 16 -0.63 -1.26 5.42
C LEU A 16 0.17 -2.54 5.19
N ASN A 17 -0.46 -3.69 5.38
CA ASN A 17 0.06 -4.97 4.90
C ASN A 17 -0.38 -5.20 3.44
N ALA A 18 0.08 -6.28 2.81
CA ALA A 18 -0.25 -6.59 1.42
C ALA A 18 -1.76 -6.72 1.16
N GLU A 19 -2.53 -7.24 2.11
CA GLU A 19 -3.99 -7.39 1.95
C GLU A 19 -4.72 -6.04 1.97
N ILE A 20 -4.31 -5.13 2.86
CA ILE A 20 -4.88 -3.78 2.95
C ILE A 20 -4.45 -2.97 1.73
N LEU A 21 -3.18 -3.06 1.33
CA LEU A 21 -2.67 -2.39 0.14
C LEU A 21 -3.43 -2.84 -1.12
N ALA A 22 -3.69 -4.14 -1.27
CA ALA A 22 -4.47 -4.69 -2.37
C ALA A 22 -5.87 -4.10 -2.45
N LYS A 23 -6.54 -3.98 -1.30
CA LYS A 23 -7.88 -3.37 -1.22
C LYS A 23 -7.85 -1.88 -1.56
N VAL A 24 -6.84 -1.16 -1.07
CA VAL A 24 -6.68 0.29 -1.30
C VAL A 24 -6.39 0.59 -2.77
N LEU A 25 -5.50 -0.19 -3.40
CA LEU A 25 -5.11 0.00 -4.79
C LEU A 25 -6.06 -0.68 -5.80
N GLY A 26 -7.00 -1.50 -5.33
CA GLY A 26 -7.92 -2.25 -6.20
C GLY A 26 -7.25 -3.35 -7.02
N VAL A 27 -6.15 -3.93 -6.52
CA VAL A 27 -5.36 -4.97 -7.21
C VAL A 27 -5.39 -6.30 -6.44
N SER A 28 -4.83 -7.36 -7.03
CA SER A 28 -4.69 -8.63 -6.33
C SER A 28 -3.67 -8.56 -5.17
N VAL A 29 -3.81 -9.41 -4.15
CA VAL A 29 -2.85 -9.51 -3.04
C VAL A 29 -1.45 -9.89 -3.55
N SER A 30 -1.38 -10.79 -4.53
CA SER A 30 -0.14 -11.15 -5.22
C SER A 30 0.51 -9.94 -5.88
N SER A 31 -0.24 -9.16 -6.66
CA SER A 31 0.27 -7.95 -7.31
C SER A 31 0.74 -6.91 -6.29
N SER A 32 0.04 -6.79 -5.16
CA SER A 32 0.50 -5.92 -4.05
C SER A 32 1.79 -6.41 -3.43
N TYR A 33 1.96 -7.73 -3.29
CA TYR A 33 3.17 -8.32 -2.72
C TYR A 33 4.39 -8.12 -3.64
N GLU A 34 4.20 -8.30 -4.94
CA GLU A 34 5.21 -8.00 -5.97
C GLU A 34 5.61 -6.52 -5.92
N LEU A 35 4.61 -5.62 -5.92
CA LEU A 35 4.82 -4.18 -5.78
C LEU A 35 5.60 -3.83 -4.51
N MET A 36 5.28 -4.46 -3.38
CA MET A 36 5.99 -4.24 -2.12
C MET A 36 7.46 -4.69 -2.16
N HIS A 37 7.85 -5.57 -3.09
CA HIS A 37 9.25 -5.99 -3.29
C HIS A 37 10.00 -5.13 -4.31
N GLU A 38 9.33 -4.20 -4.98
CA GLU A 38 10.01 -3.27 -5.89
C GLU A 38 10.92 -2.31 -5.13
N LYS A 39 12.07 -1.99 -5.72
CA LYS A 39 13.11 -1.17 -5.08
C LYS A 39 12.65 0.27 -4.79
N ASP A 40 11.79 0.80 -5.64
CA ASP A 40 11.27 2.17 -5.54
C ASP A 40 9.95 2.24 -4.76
N PHE A 41 9.45 1.13 -4.23
CA PHE A 41 8.21 1.09 -3.48
C PHE A 41 8.47 1.31 -1.98
N PRO A 42 7.66 2.13 -1.29
CA PRO A 42 7.94 2.56 0.08
C PRO A 42 7.57 1.50 1.14
N ALA A 43 8.00 0.26 0.96
CA ALA A 43 7.80 -0.81 1.94
C ALA A 43 8.98 -0.94 2.90
N ILE A 44 8.68 -1.25 4.17
CA ILE A 44 9.67 -1.55 5.21
C ILE A 44 9.47 -2.96 5.73
N ARG A 45 10.58 -3.66 6.00
CA ARG A 45 10.56 -5.01 6.56
C ARG A 45 10.70 -4.96 8.09
N ILE A 46 9.70 -5.46 8.80
CA ILE A 46 9.70 -5.61 10.26
C ILE A 46 9.64 -7.10 10.57
N GLY A 47 10.80 -7.70 10.89
CA GLY A 47 10.94 -9.15 11.04
C GLY A 47 10.64 -9.90 9.74
N SER A 48 9.62 -10.76 9.77
CA SER A 48 9.14 -11.51 8.59
C SER A 48 8.05 -10.79 7.79
N ARG A 49 7.57 -9.63 8.26
CA ARG A 49 6.47 -8.90 7.63
C ARG A 49 6.98 -7.70 6.85
N LEU A 50 6.35 -7.47 5.71
CA LEU A 50 6.54 -6.28 4.90
C LEU A 50 5.33 -5.38 5.08
N VAL A 51 5.56 -4.11 5.39
CA VAL A 51 4.50 -3.13 5.66
C VAL A 51 4.80 -1.80 4.98
N VAL A 52 3.76 -1.06 4.63
CA VAL A 52 3.86 0.24 3.95
C VAL A 52 3.33 1.32 4.88
N PRO A 53 4.13 2.32 5.27
CA PRO A 53 3.63 3.47 6.00
C PRO A 53 2.64 4.26 5.13
N LYS A 54 1.46 4.61 5.67
CA LYS A 54 0.40 5.28 4.91
C LYS A 54 0.85 6.59 4.26
N GLU A 55 1.64 7.38 4.99
CA GLU A 55 2.16 8.67 4.49
C GLU A 55 3.10 8.43 3.31
N LYS A 56 3.99 7.44 3.40
CA LYS A 56 4.93 7.14 2.32
C LYS A 56 4.24 6.60 1.08
N LEU A 57 3.16 5.83 1.24
CA LEU A 57 2.32 5.43 0.11
C LEU A 57 1.73 6.65 -0.61
N GLN A 58 1.20 7.62 0.13
CA GLN A 58 0.65 8.85 -0.45
C GLN A 58 1.72 9.64 -1.23
N HIS A 59 2.90 9.83 -0.64
CA HIS A 59 4.03 10.49 -1.30
C HIS A 59 4.44 9.76 -2.59
N TRP A 60 4.53 8.43 -2.55
CA TRP A 60 4.89 7.65 -3.73
C TRP A 60 3.84 7.77 -4.86
N ILE A 61 2.54 7.81 -4.53
CA ILE A 61 1.48 8.05 -5.52
C ILE A 61 1.61 9.45 -6.12
N ASP A 62 1.82 10.48 -5.30
CA ASP A 62 2.03 11.86 -5.77
C ASP A 62 3.22 11.96 -6.73
N GLU A 63 4.37 11.37 -6.35
CA GLU A 63 5.57 11.31 -7.20
C GLU A 63 5.34 10.58 -8.53
N LYS A 64 4.53 9.51 -8.55
CA LYS A 64 4.21 8.76 -9.77
C LYS A 64 3.16 9.44 -10.65
N THR A 65 2.37 10.35 -10.10
CA THR A 65 1.28 11.04 -10.82
C THR A 65 1.70 12.42 -11.34
N ARG A 66 2.75 13.03 -10.79
CA ARG A 66 3.43 14.19 -11.38
C ARG A 66 4.13 13.75 -12.67
N LYS A 67 3.43 13.92 -13.80
CA LYS A 67 4.03 13.94 -15.15
C LYS A 67 4.54 15.33 -15.49
#